data_AF-A0AAV8YXD5-F1
#
_entry.id   AF-A0AAV8YXD5-F1
#
_cell.length_a   1.000
_cell.length_b   1.000
_cell.length_c   1.000
_cell.angle_alpha   90.00
_cell.angle_beta   90.00
_cell.angle_gamma   90.00
#
_symmetry.space_group_name_H-M   'P 1'
#
loop_
_entity.id
_entity.type
_entity.pdbx_description
1 polymer ?
#
loop_
_entity_poly.entity_id
_entity_poly.type
_entity_poly.pdbx_seq_one_letter_code
_entity_poly.pdbx_strand_id
1 'polypeptide(L)'
;MATAIVTNSPTLSAPRGRPISWAPQPEELSRVMFGLASGGMCTPNTPRAPFRTPSPTEKGLDREAVGLEAVEGILIGLYAEVFNCVVSLINRSISAPTHTVASVLLVDAPGFQNPATCGRQAGASFEDLCHNYLQERLQLLFHHTNLVAPRDRYLQENVEFAYDENENENLINPMPLVNLLDKTAQNTVIRTSQTDLHEGDRRGLLWLLDEEAIYPGSSDDSFLERLFTHYGERDHQLLLRKAPGNHQFILQHLQGTNPVLYSAKGWLKNSRENPVARAAVTILQESCKEELSKLFVSVRGLGPSSFGGSVVGIEGSQSLRRASSIRRTFSAGPAAIKRKSVCLQTKFTIDGLVETLRRTKLRFVHCILPQHNAGLCETNASLLAVKTTGQPEESLINVPLLRSQIRGAQILDSVRLYKQGFPNFLPLGEFRRRFRLLAGDYKVASPVLDERKAVEDMLLALDLELSSYRVGLSQVS
;
A
#
# COMPACT_ATOMS: atom_id res chain seq x y z
N MET A 1 -8.98 -0.47 8.72
CA MET A 1 -8.63 -0.21 10.12
C MET A 1 -9.72 0.63 10.74
N ALA A 2 -10.25 0.23 11.91
CA ALA A 2 -11.11 1.10 12.72
C ALA A 2 -10.26 1.68 13.84
N THR A 3 -10.11 2.99 13.85
CA THR A 3 -9.45 3.75 14.91
C THR A 3 -10.29 3.62 16.18
N ALA A 4 -9.74 2.99 17.22
CA ALA A 4 -10.41 2.90 18.52
C ALA A 4 -10.43 4.30 19.16
N ILE A 5 -11.60 4.92 19.14
CA ILE A 5 -11.91 6.16 19.86
C ILE A 5 -11.98 5.82 21.35
N VAL A 6 -11.00 6.30 22.12
CA VAL A 6 -11.06 6.29 23.59
C VAL A 6 -11.81 7.55 24.03
N THR A 7 -13.12 7.45 24.20
CA THR A 7 -13.92 8.49 24.86
C THR A 7 -14.00 8.21 26.36
N ASN A 8 -13.44 9.13 27.16
CA ASN A 8 -13.61 9.17 28.62
C ASN A 8 -15.04 9.60 28.97
N SER A 9 -15.78 8.76 29.71
CA SER A 9 -16.94 9.14 30.53
C SER A 9 -17.16 8.10 31.65
N PRO A 10 -17.85 8.47 32.76
CA PRO A 10 -17.33 8.25 34.11
C PRO A 10 -17.72 6.91 34.74
N THR A 11 -16.76 6.36 35.51
CA THR A 11 -16.91 5.43 36.63
C THR A 11 -18.14 4.50 36.61
N LEU A 12 -18.09 3.45 35.79
CA LEU A 12 -18.75 2.19 36.14
C LEU A 12 -17.75 1.32 36.90
N SER A 13 -18.05 1.01 38.15
CA SER A 13 -17.32 0.03 38.95
C SER A 13 -17.36 -1.33 38.26
N ALA A 14 -16.28 -1.70 37.56
CA ALA A 14 -16.12 -3.02 36.99
C ALA A 14 -16.05 -4.07 38.12
N PRO A 15 -16.83 -5.16 38.06
CA PRO A 15 -16.66 -6.26 39.00
C PRO A 15 -15.27 -6.86 38.79
N ARG A 16 -14.58 -7.22 39.88
CA ARG A 16 -13.27 -7.92 39.87
C ARG A 16 -13.44 -9.35 39.29
N GLY A 17 -13.67 -9.45 37.99
CA GLY A 17 -13.70 -10.70 37.24
C GLY A 17 -12.28 -11.12 36.85
N ARG A 18 -11.94 -12.41 37.02
CA ARG A 18 -10.66 -12.98 36.57
C ARG A 18 -10.46 -12.65 35.08
N PRO A 19 -9.33 -12.02 34.69
CA PRO A 19 -9.21 -11.44 33.35
C PRO A 19 -9.18 -12.46 32.19
N ILE A 20 -9.14 -13.77 32.46
CA ILE A 20 -8.71 -14.76 31.47
C ILE A 20 -9.43 -16.11 31.67
N SER A 21 -10.76 -16.15 31.52
CA SER A 21 -11.53 -17.41 31.61
C SER A 21 -11.47 -18.28 30.34
N TRP A 22 -10.79 -17.81 29.30
CA TRP A 22 -10.74 -18.45 27.98
C TRP A 22 -9.34 -18.92 27.57
N ALA A 23 -8.27 -18.37 28.15
CA ALA A 23 -6.92 -18.78 27.79
C ALA A 23 -6.51 -20.05 28.57
N PRO A 24 -5.36 -20.66 28.24
CA PRO A 24 -4.74 -21.71 29.05
C PRO A 24 -4.52 -21.26 30.51
N GLN A 25 -4.13 -22.19 31.38
CA GLN A 25 -3.87 -21.90 32.80
C GLN A 25 -3.02 -20.61 32.95
N PRO A 26 -3.32 -19.73 33.94
CA PRO A 26 -2.66 -18.43 34.08
C PRO A 26 -1.13 -18.52 34.14
N GLU A 27 -0.58 -19.60 34.72
CA GLU A 27 0.86 -19.84 34.75
C GLU A 27 1.46 -20.05 33.35
N GLU A 28 0.77 -20.79 32.48
CA GLU A 28 1.25 -21.09 31.13
C GLU A 28 1.13 -19.88 30.23
N LEU A 29 0.03 -19.10 30.34
CA LEU A 29 -0.09 -17.84 29.60
C LEU A 29 1.02 -16.84 29.99
N SER A 30 1.29 -16.69 31.28
CA SER A 30 2.40 -15.86 31.77
C SER A 30 3.75 -16.36 31.24
N ARG A 31 3.96 -17.67 31.22
CA ARG A 31 5.19 -18.29 30.71
C ARG A 31 5.38 -18.02 29.21
N VAL A 32 4.33 -18.16 28.42
CA VAL A 32 4.36 -17.93 26.97
C VAL A 32 4.60 -16.46 26.66
N MET A 33 3.91 -15.55 27.33
CA MET A 33 4.05 -14.10 27.13
C MET A 33 5.45 -13.59 27.51
N PHE A 34 5.92 -13.87 28.73
CA PHE A 34 7.16 -13.28 29.25
C PHE A 34 8.40 -14.14 28.98
N GLY A 35 8.25 -15.43 28.69
CA GLY A 35 9.35 -16.34 28.33
C GLY A 35 9.93 -16.08 26.94
N LEU A 36 9.06 -15.79 25.97
CA LEU A 36 9.47 -15.40 24.60
C LEU A 36 10.08 -13.99 24.56
N ALA A 37 9.58 -13.07 25.37
CA ALA A 37 10.13 -11.72 25.51
C ALA A 37 11.53 -11.69 26.13
N SER A 38 11.90 -12.73 26.90
CA SER A 38 13.22 -12.85 27.56
C SER A 38 14.27 -13.60 26.72
N GLY A 39 14.00 -13.87 25.43
CA GLY A 39 14.95 -14.52 24.51
C GLY A 39 15.12 -16.03 24.67
N GLY A 40 14.23 -16.72 25.39
CA GLY A 40 14.33 -18.16 25.64
C GLY A 40 13.62 -19.03 24.61
N MET A 41 14.33 -19.44 23.54
CA MET A 41 14.00 -20.72 22.89
C MET A 41 14.79 -21.83 23.58
N CYS A 42 14.18 -22.57 24.51
CA CYS A 42 14.72 -23.84 24.97
C CYS A 42 14.00 -24.98 24.23
N THR A 43 14.74 -25.70 23.38
CA THR A 43 14.35 -27.05 22.99
C THR A 43 14.38 -27.96 24.23
N PRO A 44 13.56 -29.03 24.30
CA PRO A 44 13.35 -29.78 25.56
C PRO A 44 14.59 -30.50 26.13
N ASN A 45 15.72 -30.55 25.40
CA ASN A 45 16.82 -31.48 25.67
C ASN A 45 18.21 -30.84 25.86
N THR A 46 18.32 -29.56 26.23
CA THR A 46 19.61 -28.97 26.64
C THR A 46 19.61 -28.57 28.12
N PRO A 47 20.71 -28.81 28.87
CA PRO A 47 20.74 -28.52 30.30
C PRO A 47 20.63 -27.02 30.58
N ARG A 48 19.80 -26.67 31.56
CA ARG A 48 19.58 -25.31 32.06
C ARG A 48 20.91 -24.62 32.37
N ALA A 49 21.10 -23.41 31.84
CA ALA A 49 22.09 -22.50 32.41
C ALA A 49 21.64 -22.10 33.84
N PRO A 50 22.56 -22.03 34.81
CA PRO A 50 22.22 -21.69 36.19
C PRO A 50 21.62 -20.29 36.25
N PHE A 51 20.54 -20.16 37.04
CA PHE A 51 19.97 -18.87 37.42
C PHE A 51 21.06 -18.01 38.09
N ARG A 52 21.74 -17.16 37.32
CA ARG A 52 22.50 -16.05 37.90
C ARG A 52 21.47 -15.01 38.34
N THR A 53 21.30 -14.85 39.64
CA THR A 53 20.62 -13.69 40.24
C THR A 53 21.36 -12.42 39.82
N PRO A 54 20.76 -11.52 39.01
CA PRO A 54 21.40 -10.27 38.65
C PRO A 54 21.13 -9.20 39.71
N SER A 55 22.08 -8.28 39.86
CA SER A 55 22.10 -7.18 40.83
C SER A 55 20.90 -6.22 40.72
N PRO A 56 20.44 -5.57 41.82
CA PRO A 56 19.07 -5.08 41.94
C PRO A 56 18.77 -3.67 41.41
N THR A 57 19.75 -2.87 40.99
CA THR A 57 19.58 -1.39 40.98
C THR A 57 19.35 -0.70 39.64
N GLU A 58 19.47 -1.36 38.49
CA GLU A 58 19.18 -0.73 37.16
C GLU A 58 18.16 -1.50 36.30
N LYS A 59 17.71 -2.70 36.74
CA LYS A 59 16.94 -3.64 35.90
C LYS A 59 15.42 -3.55 36.05
N GLY A 60 14.90 -2.67 36.91
CA GLY A 60 13.46 -2.54 37.15
C GLY A 60 12.72 -1.98 35.94
N LEU A 61 13.19 -0.84 35.43
CA LEU A 61 12.59 -0.13 34.29
C LEU A 61 12.70 -0.93 32.99
N ASP A 62 13.85 -1.56 32.73
CA ASP A 62 14.04 -2.42 31.55
C ASP A 62 13.15 -3.66 31.59
N ARG A 63 12.92 -4.24 32.78
CA ARG A 63 12.00 -5.38 32.95
C ARG A 63 10.54 -4.98 32.80
N GLU A 64 10.16 -3.82 33.30
CA GLU A 64 8.82 -3.26 33.12
C GLU A 64 8.54 -2.93 31.64
N ALA A 65 9.53 -2.36 30.93
CA ALA A 65 9.46 -2.09 29.50
C ALA A 65 9.30 -3.40 28.69
N VAL A 66 10.11 -4.43 28.97
CA VAL A 66 9.99 -5.76 28.32
C VAL A 66 8.64 -6.42 28.63
N GLY A 67 8.13 -6.24 29.85
CA GLY A 67 6.81 -6.75 30.24
C GLY A 67 5.68 -6.07 29.46
N LEU A 68 5.71 -4.74 29.35
CA LEU A 68 4.72 -3.98 28.59
C LEU A 68 4.74 -4.35 27.11
N GLU A 69 5.92 -4.49 26.51
CA GLU A 69 6.07 -4.90 25.10
C GLU A 69 5.60 -6.32 24.84
N ALA A 70 5.76 -7.23 25.80
CA ALA A 70 5.23 -8.59 25.71
C ALA A 70 3.69 -8.60 25.72
N VAL A 71 3.08 -7.78 26.59
CA VAL A 71 1.62 -7.61 26.65
C VAL A 71 1.10 -6.94 25.37
N GLU A 72 1.76 -5.89 24.90
CA GLU A 72 1.43 -5.24 23.63
C GLU A 72 1.49 -6.24 22.48
N GLY A 73 2.56 -7.04 22.42
CA GLY A 73 2.74 -8.10 21.44
C GLY A 73 1.61 -9.12 21.43
N ILE A 74 1.22 -9.63 22.60
CA ILE A 74 0.14 -10.62 22.66
C ILE A 74 -1.21 -10.02 22.25
N LEU A 75 -1.49 -8.77 22.61
CA LEU A 75 -2.72 -8.09 22.23
C LEU A 75 -2.80 -7.89 20.71
N ILE A 76 -1.70 -7.44 20.09
CA ILE A 76 -1.60 -7.32 18.62
C ILE A 76 -1.84 -8.68 17.97
N GLY A 77 -1.19 -9.73 18.47
CA GLY A 77 -1.34 -11.09 17.95
C GLY A 77 -2.78 -11.61 18.06
N LEU A 78 -3.40 -11.49 19.23
CA LEU A 78 -4.77 -11.94 19.47
C LEU A 78 -5.76 -11.20 18.55
N TYR A 79 -5.62 -9.88 18.43
CA TYR A 79 -6.46 -9.09 17.54
C TYR A 79 -6.29 -9.52 16.07
N ALA A 80 -5.06 -9.72 15.62
CA ALA A 80 -4.77 -10.17 14.27
C ALA A 80 -5.38 -11.55 13.95
N GLU A 81 -5.27 -12.51 14.87
CA GLU A 81 -5.86 -13.85 14.70
C GLU A 81 -7.39 -13.80 14.65
N VAL A 82 -8.02 -13.03 15.54
CA VAL A 82 -9.48 -12.85 15.53
C VAL A 82 -9.93 -12.17 14.24
N PHE A 83 -9.24 -11.12 13.80
CA PHE A 83 -9.54 -10.43 12.55
C PHE A 83 -9.44 -11.37 11.34
N ASN A 84 -8.36 -12.15 11.25
CA ASN A 84 -8.16 -13.14 10.18
C ASN A 84 -9.25 -14.24 10.21
N CYS A 85 -9.66 -14.68 11.40
CA CYS A 85 -10.76 -15.62 11.56
C CYS A 85 -12.08 -15.05 11.02
N VAL A 86 -12.42 -13.81 11.37
CA VAL A 86 -13.63 -13.13 10.87
C VAL A 86 -13.59 -13.01 9.35
N VAL A 87 -12.47 -12.57 8.78
CA VAL A 87 -12.29 -12.46 7.32
C VAL A 87 -12.47 -13.84 6.66
N SER A 88 -11.87 -14.89 7.22
CA SER A 88 -12.00 -16.26 6.73
C SER A 88 -13.45 -16.75 6.72
N LEU A 89 -14.20 -16.50 7.81
CA LEU A 89 -15.61 -16.85 7.93
C LEU A 89 -16.48 -16.11 6.91
N ILE A 90 -16.23 -14.80 6.72
CA ILE A 90 -16.92 -13.99 5.71
C ILE A 90 -16.64 -14.57 4.32
N ASN A 91 -15.37 -14.81 3.97
CA ASN A 91 -15.00 -15.36 2.65
C ASN A 91 -15.68 -16.70 2.41
N ARG A 92 -15.65 -17.61 3.39
CA ARG A 92 -16.34 -18.90 3.29
C ARG A 92 -17.85 -18.74 3.05
N SER A 93 -18.48 -17.72 3.65
CA SER A 93 -19.92 -17.47 3.49
C SER A 93 -20.31 -16.90 2.12
N ILE A 94 -19.40 -16.14 1.48
CA ILE A 94 -19.66 -15.51 0.17
C ILE A 94 -19.04 -16.28 -1.01
N SER A 95 -18.18 -17.27 -0.74
CA SER A 95 -17.57 -18.11 -1.76
C SER A 95 -18.62 -18.92 -2.52
N ALA A 96 -18.68 -18.74 -3.84
CA ALA A 96 -19.52 -19.55 -4.71
C ALA A 96 -18.81 -20.88 -5.06
N PRO A 97 -19.53 -22.02 -5.08
CA PRO A 97 -18.95 -23.31 -5.49
C PRO A 97 -18.77 -23.44 -7.01
N THR A 98 -19.26 -22.46 -7.79
CA THR A 98 -19.25 -22.46 -9.25
C THR A 98 -18.07 -21.69 -9.83
N HIS A 99 -17.56 -22.14 -10.98
CA HIS A 99 -16.49 -21.43 -11.69
C HIS A 99 -16.97 -20.05 -12.19
N THR A 100 -16.24 -18.99 -11.85
CA THR A 100 -16.56 -17.61 -12.28
C THR A 100 -15.99 -17.34 -13.67
N VAL A 101 -16.81 -16.84 -14.61
CA VAL A 101 -16.37 -16.44 -15.97
C VAL A 101 -15.80 -15.01 -15.98
N ALA A 102 -16.31 -14.15 -15.09
CA ALA A 102 -15.86 -12.78 -14.91
C ALA A 102 -15.93 -12.39 -13.43
N SER A 103 -15.13 -11.42 -13.03
CA SER A 103 -15.13 -10.85 -11.68
C SER A 103 -15.00 -9.33 -11.76
N VAL A 104 -15.57 -8.65 -10.77
CA VAL A 104 -15.39 -7.22 -10.55
C VAL A 104 -14.60 -7.06 -9.26
N LEU A 105 -13.47 -6.35 -9.33
CA LEU A 105 -12.65 -6.06 -8.16
C LEU A 105 -12.96 -4.63 -7.70
N LEU A 106 -13.35 -4.51 -6.44
CA LEU A 106 -13.52 -3.23 -5.75
C LEU A 106 -12.37 -3.06 -4.76
N VAL A 107 -11.62 -1.97 -4.90
CA VAL A 107 -10.50 -1.65 -4.01
C VAL A 107 -10.86 -0.44 -3.17
N ASP A 108 -11.03 -0.67 -1.87
CA ASP A 108 -11.20 0.36 -0.86
C ASP A 108 -9.93 0.38 0.02
N ALA A 109 -9.08 1.38 -0.19
CA ALA A 109 -7.78 1.50 0.45
C ALA A 109 -7.80 2.64 1.49
N PRO A 110 -7.01 2.55 2.57
CA PRO A 110 -6.84 3.67 3.50
C PRO A 110 -6.44 4.94 2.75
N GLY A 111 -7.13 6.05 3.05
CA GLY A 111 -6.88 7.33 2.40
C GLY A 111 -5.49 7.92 2.72
N PHE A 112 -5.13 8.96 1.98
CA PHE A 112 -3.89 9.70 2.19
C PHE A 112 -3.88 10.40 3.56
N GLN A 113 -2.79 10.26 4.30
CA GLN A 113 -2.61 10.76 5.66
C GLN A 113 -1.71 12.00 5.66
N ASN A 114 -2.25 13.14 6.11
CA ASN A 114 -1.46 14.34 6.39
C ASN A 114 -1.89 14.99 7.72
N PRO A 115 -1.45 14.46 8.87
CA PRO A 115 -1.88 14.92 10.20
C PRO A 115 -1.61 16.41 10.45
N ALA A 116 -0.54 16.98 9.89
CA ALA A 116 -0.17 18.39 10.06
C ALA A 116 -1.28 19.33 9.56
N THR A 117 -1.98 18.94 8.49
CA THR A 117 -3.10 19.72 7.94
C THR A 117 -4.35 19.71 8.81
N CYS A 118 -4.44 18.76 9.74
CA CYS A 118 -5.51 18.64 10.73
C CYS A 118 -5.07 19.17 12.11
N GLY A 119 -3.99 19.96 12.19
CA GLY A 119 -3.49 20.54 13.44
C GLY A 119 -2.59 19.62 14.27
N ARG A 120 -2.31 18.38 13.83
CA ARG A 120 -1.40 17.46 14.52
C ARG A 120 0.05 17.71 14.08
N GLN A 121 0.76 18.57 14.81
CA GLN A 121 2.13 18.99 14.49
C GLN A 121 3.23 17.99 14.87
N ALA A 122 2.88 16.85 15.49
CA ALA A 122 3.84 15.81 15.87
C ALA A 122 4.52 15.14 14.66
N GLY A 123 3.92 15.27 13.47
CA GLY A 123 4.32 14.58 12.25
C GLY A 123 3.57 13.26 12.06
N ALA A 124 3.52 12.79 10.81
CA ALA A 124 3.00 11.49 10.42
C ALA A 124 3.89 10.36 10.93
N SER A 125 3.25 9.25 11.29
CA SER A 125 3.87 8.03 11.81
C SER A 125 4.33 7.07 10.71
N PHE A 126 4.94 5.94 11.09
CA PHE A 126 5.26 4.86 10.16
C PHE A 126 4.00 4.23 9.53
N GLU A 127 2.91 4.12 10.29
CA GLU A 127 1.63 3.61 9.76
C GLU A 127 1.06 4.55 8.69
N ASP A 128 1.13 5.86 8.93
CA ASP A 128 0.74 6.88 7.95
C ASP A 128 1.59 6.77 6.68
N LEU A 129 2.90 6.47 6.81
CA LEU A 129 3.79 6.22 5.68
C LEU A 129 3.33 5.01 4.87
N CYS A 130 2.94 3.90 5.51
CA CYS A 130 2.43 2.71 4.83
C CYS A 130 1.16 3.02 4.02
N HIS A 131 0.24 3.82 4.57
CA HIS A 131 -0.95 4.30 3.84
C HIS A 131 -0.57 5.19 2.66
N ASN A 132 0.30 6.16 2.87
CA ASN A 132 0.73 7.08 1.83
C ASN A 132 1.52 6.38 0.73
N TYR A 133 2.34 5.38 1.06
CA TYR A 133 3.04 4.55 0.09
C TYR A 133 2.06 3.77 -0.81
N LEU A 134 1.00 3.17 -0.24
CA LEU A 134 -0.06 2.56 -1.05
C LEU A 134 -0.69 3.58 -2.00
N GLN A 135 -0.99 4.79 -1.52
CA GLN A 135 -1.56 5.85 -2.36
C GLN A 135 -0.63 6.29 -3.49
N GLU A 136 0.68 6.45 -3.24
CA GLU A 136 1.66 6.75 -4.30
C GLU A 136 1.75 5.62 -5.34
N ARG A 137 1.65 4.36 -4.91
CA ARG A 137 1.65 3.19 -5.80
C ARG A 137 0.37 3.13 -6.66
N LEU A 138 -0.78 3.49 -6.12
CA LEU A 138 -2.03 3.61 -6.87
C LEU A 138 -2.00 4.82 -7.83
N GLN A 139 -1.41 5.94 -7.42
CA GLN A 139 -1.22 7.10 -8.28
C GLN A 139 -0.28 6.79 -9.46
N LEU A 140 0.81 6.05 -9.23
CA LEU A 140 1.68 5.58 -10.30
C LEU A 140 0.95 4.64 -11.27
N LEU A 141 0.07 3.78 -10.77
CA LEU A 141 -0.79 2.94 -11.61
C LEU A 141 -1.75 3.80 -12.45
N PHE A 142 -2.40 4.81 -11.85
CA PHE A 142 -3.25 5.75 -12.55
C PHE A 142 -2.50 6.49 -13.67
N HIS A 143 -1.33 7.04 -13.35
CA HIS A 143 -0.46 7.74 -14.30
C HIS A 143 -0.11 6.85 -15.50
N HIS A 144 0.35 5.62 -15.25
CA HIS A 144 0.70 4.70 -16.32
C HIS A 144 -0.53 4.35 -17.18
N THR A 145 -1.67 4.02 -16.55
CA THR A 145 -2.86 3.55 -17.27
C THR A 145 -3.57 4.65 -18.05
N ASN A 146 -3.65 5.88 -17.54
CA ASN A 146 -4.45 6.95 -18.12
C ASN A 146 -3.64 7.99 -18.89
N LEU A 147 -2.32 8.05 -18.72
CA LEU A 147 -1.46 9.04 -19.38
C LEU A 147 -0.43 8.38 -20.29
N VAL A 148 0.34 7.41 -19.77
CA VAL A 148 1.44 6.78 -20.52
C VAL A 148 0.90 5.78 -21.56
N ALA A 149 0.15 4.77 -21.14
CA ALA A 149 -0.31 3.69 -22.01
C ALA A 149 -1.17 4.15 -23.20
N PRO A 150 -2.07 5.16 -23.08
CA PRO A 150 -2.79 5.68 -24.24
C PRO A 150 -1.86 6.36 -25.26
N ARG A 151 -0.82 7.08 -24.80
CA ARG A 151 0.15 7.74 -25.68
C ARG A 151 1.02 6.72 -26.39
N ASP A 152 1.52 5.72 -25.66
CA ASP A 152 2.30 4.63 -26.24
C ASP A 152 1.50 3.90 -27.31
N ARG A 153 0.18 3.71 -27.10
CA ARG A 153 -0.72 3.14 -28.11
C ARG A 153 -0.84 4.03 -29.34
N TYR A 154 -1.03 5.34 -29.20
CA TYR A 154 -1.11 6.24 -30.35
C TYR A 154 0.18 6.19 -31.19
N LEU A 155 1.34 6.16 -30.53
CA LEU A 155 2.64 6.00 -31.19
C LEU A 155 2.74 4.65 -31.91
N GLN A 156 2.34 3.55 -31.25
CA GLN A 156 2.35 2.21 -31.85
C GLN A 156 1.43 2.07 -33.06
N GLU A 157 0.31 2.79 -33.07
CA GLU A 157 -0.68 2.75 -34.13
C GLU A 157 -0.47 3.81 -35.21
N ASN A 158 0.60 4.61 -35.13
CA ASN A 158 0.85 5.75 -36.01
C ASN A 158 -0.36 6.71 -36.09
N VAL A 159 -1.02 6.93 -34.95
CA VAL A 159 -2.12 7.88 -34.83
C VAL A 159 -1.55 9.27 -34.62
N GLU A 160 -1.73 10.15 -35.61
CA GLU A 160 -1.38 11.56 -35.51
C GLU A 160 -2.24 12.25 -34.45
N PHE A 161 -1.61 12.54 -33.33
CA PHE A 161 -2.17 13.26 -32.20
C PHE A 161 -1.33 14.53 -32.02
N ALA A 162 -1.93 15.70 -32.29
CA ALA A 162 -1.29 16.99 -32.10
C ALA A 162 -1.10 17.24 -30.60
N TYR A 163 0.07 16.86 -30.11
CA TYR A 163 0.43 16.95 -28.72
C TYR A 163 1.37 18.14 -28.52
N ASP A 164 1.07 19.01 -27.55
CA ASP A 164 1.96 20.13 -27.23
C ASP A 164 3.19 19.60 -26.47
N GLU A 165 4.34 19.59 -27.15
CA GLU A 165 5.61 19.08 -26.59
C GLU A 165 5.99 19.81 -25.28
N ASN A 166 5.62 21.10 -25.15
CA ASN A 166 5.89 21.89 -23.94
C ASN A 166 5.10 21.40 -22.72
N GLU A 167 3.94 20.75 -22.92
CA GLU A 167 3.14 20.20 -21.84
C GLU A 167 3.71 18.87 -21.31
N ASN A 168 4.49 18.15 -22.14
CA ASN A 168 5.14 16.91 -21.73
C ASN A 168 6.27 17.14 -20.72
N GLU A 169 7.07 18.17 -20.92
CA GLU A 169 8.15 18.54 -20.01
C GLU A 169 7.62 18.96 -18.63
N ASN A 170 6.37 19.43 -18.57
CA ASN A 170 5.69 19.81 -17.33
C ASN A 170 4.98 18.64 -16.62
N LEU A 171 4.91 17.45 -17.26
CA LEU A 171 4.22 16.31 -16.67
C LEU A 171 5.10 15.67 -15.59
N ILE A 172 4.80 15.98 -14.33
CA ILE A 172 5.57 15.45 -13.21
C ILE A 172 5.30 13.95 -13.07
N ASN A 173 6.36 13.16 -13.18
CA ASN A 173 6.32 11.70 -13.05
C ASN A 173 6.25 11.30 -11.56
N PRO A 174 5.28 10.48 -11.11
CA PRO A 174 5.25 9.98 -9.72
C PRO A 174 6.36 8.97 -9.39
N MET A 175 6.99 8.35 -10.40
CA MET A 175 7.96 7.27 -10.25
C MET A 175 9.17 7.59 -9.36
N PRO A 176 9.78 8.79 -9.38
CA PRO A 176 10.95 9.09 -8.54
C PRO A 176 10.68 8.95 -7.04
N LEU A 177 9.51 9.39 -6.55
CA LEU A 177 9.14 9.22 -5.14
C LEU A 177 8.88 7.75 -4.80
N VAL A 178 8.20 7.01 -5.67
CA VAL A 178 7.99 5.56 -5.49
C VAL A 178 9.34 4.82 -5.41
N ASN A 179 10.28 5.15 -6.29
CA ASN A 179 11.64 4.61 -6.26
C ASN A 179 12.38 4.99 -4.96
N LEU A 180 12.24 6.22 -4.49
CA LEU A 180 12.81 6.61 -3.20
C LEU A 180 12.27 5.74 -2.06
N LEU A 181 11.00 5.34 -2.11
CA LEU A 181 10.37 4.52 -1.08
C LEU A 181 10.73 3.03 -1.18
N ASP A 182 10.74 2.44 -2.38
CA ASP A 182 10.74 0.97 -2.54
C ASP A 182 11.79 0.36 -3.48
N LYS A 183 12.69 1.19 -4.05
CA LYS A 183 13.74 0.73 -4.99
C LYS A 183 14.51 -0.45 -4.41
N THR A 184 14.50 -1.55 -5.13
CA THR A 184 15.25 -2.76 -4.77
C THR A 184 16.69 -2.62 -5.25
N ALA A 185 17.65 -3.15 -4.50
CA ALA A 185 19.05 -3.21 -4.95
C ALA A 185 19.15 -4.00 -6.26
N GLN A 186 19.86 -3.45 -7.26
CA GLN A 186 20.05 -4.11 -8.55
C GLN A 186 21.38 -4.89 -8.55
N ASN A 187 21.35 -6.20 -8.31
CA ASN A 187 22.56 -7.05 -8.37
C ASN A 187 22.97 -7.41 -9.82
N THR A 188 23.10 -6.43 -10.73
CA THR A 188 23.51 -6.70 -12.12
C THR A 188 25.02 -6.55 -12.30
N VAL A 189 25.62 -7.57 -12.90
CA VAL A 189 27.05 -7.99 -12.90
C VAL A 189 27.94 -7.28 -13.96
N ILE A 190 27.48 -6.21 -14.61
CA ILE A 190 28.32 -5.44 -15.54
C ILE A 190 28.23 -3.97 -15.16
N ARG A 191 29.29 -3.44 -14.53
CA ARG A 191 29.37 -2.03 -14.12
C ARG A 191 30.76 -1.49 -14.46
N THR A 192 30.78 -0.37 -15.19
CA THR A 192 32.00 0.22 -15.78
C THR A 192 32.44 1.52 -15.09
N SER A 193 31.65 2.10 -14.18
CA SER A 193 31.99 3.36 -13.48
C SER A 193 31.60 3.36 -11.99
N GLN A 194 32.23 4.25 -11.20
CA GLN A 194 31.94 4.44 -9.76
C GLN A 194 30.55 5.04 -9.50
N THR A 195 30.04 5.87 -10.41
CA THR A 195 28.69 6.44 -10.32
C THR A 195 27.61 5.37 -10.48
N ASP A 196 27.81 4.42 -11.41
CA ASP A 196 26.90 3.27 -11.61
C ASP A 196 26.89 2.33 -10.38
N LEU A 197 28.02 2.27 -9.65
CA LEU A 197 28.11 1.51 -8.41
C LEU A 197 27.24 2.12 -7.31
N HIS A 198 27.31 3.45 -7.13
CA HIS A 198 26.52 4.17 -6.13
C HIS A 198 25.01 4.17 -6.43
N GLU A 199 24.61 4.34 -7.68
CA GLU A 199 23.18 4.33 -8.06
C GLU A 199 22.56 2.94 -8.01
N GLY A 200 23.32 1.89 -8.38
CA GLY A 200 22.85 0.51 -8.39
C GLY A 200 22.74 -0.13 -7.01
N ASP A 201 23.47 0.38 -6.01
CA ASP A 201 23.41 -0.07 -4.60
C ASP A 201 22.45 0.76 -3.74
N ARG A 202 21.90 1.86 -4.28
CA ARG A 202 20.95 2.73 -3.56
C ARG A 202 19.59 2.01 -3.38
N ARG A 203 19.27 1.70 -2.13
CA ARG A 203 18.04 1.03 -1.68
C ARG A 203 16.99 2.04 -1.25
N GLY A 204 15.72 1.74 -1.54
CA GLY A 204 14.59 2.54 -1.10
C GLY A 204 14.44 2.60 0.43
N LEU A 205 13.75 3.62 0.91
CA LEU A 205 13.50 3.90 2.33
C LEU A 205 13.01 2.67 3.10
N LEU A 206 12.06 1.90 2.56
CA LEU A 206 11.52 0.71 3.23
C LEU A 206 12.59 -0.39 3.43
N TRP A 207 13.53 -0.51 2.48
CA TRP A 207 14.65 -1.44 2.59
C TRP A 207 15.73 -0.95 3.56
N LEU A 208 16.03 0.35 3.55
CA LEU A 208 16.95 0.94 4.52
C LEU A 208 16.43 0.78 5.95
N LEU A 209 15.13 1.02 6.16
CA LEU A 209 14.49 0.86 7.47
C LEU A 209 14.50 -0.61 7.93
N ASP A 210 14.28 -1.56 7.02
CA ASP A 210 14.36 -2.98 7.32
C ASP A 210 15.78 -3.41 7.77
N GLU A 211 16.80 -2.99 7.02
CA GLU A 211 18.19 -3.31 7.32
C GLU A 211 18.66 -2.67 8.64
N GLU A 212 18.24 -1.43 8.90
CA GLU A 212 18.57 -0.74 10.15
C GLU A 212 17.83 -1.38 11.34
N ALA A 213 16.60 -1.85 11.14
CA ALA A 213 15.80 -2.52 12.16
C ALA A 213 16.34 -3.88 12.59
N ILE A 214 17.28 -4.49 11.87
CA ILE A 214 17.92 -5.74 12.32
C ILE A 214 19.28 -5.52 12.97
N TYR A 215 19.84 -4.31 12.84
CA TYR A 215 21.18 -4.01 13.33
C TYR A 215 21.18 -3.81 14.86
N PRO A 216 22.03 -4.52 15.63
CA PRO A 216 22.13 -4.31 17.07
C PRO A 216 22.60 -2.89 17.42
N GLY A 217 21.90 -2.22 18.33
CA GLY A 217 22.26 -0.87 18.76
C GLY A 217 21.84 0.25 17.81
N SER A 218 21.09 -0.04 16.74
CA SER A 218 20.51 1.00 15.88
C SER A 218 19.42 1.80 16.60
N SER A 219 19.26 3.05 16.17
CA SER A 219 18.26 3.99 16.68
C SER A 219 17.56 4.70 15.53
N ASP A 220 16.44 5.37 15.81
CA ASP A 220 15.74 6.14 14.78
C ASP A 220 16.65 7.26 14.21
N ASP A 221 17.62 7.75 15.00
CA ASP A 221 18.66 8.68 14.54
C ASP A 221 19.62 8.03 13.54
N SER A 222 20.15 6.83 13.84
CA SER A 222 21.06 6.13 12.91
C SER A 222 20.37 5.80 11.59
N PHE A 223 19.07 5.46 11.64
CA PHE A 223 18.24 5.33 10.44
C PHE A 223 18.18 6.62 9.63
N LEU A 224 17.88 7.75 10.26
CA LEU A 224 17.78 9.03 9.55
C LEU A 224 19.12 9.50 8.97
N GLU A 225 20.21 9.34 9.70
CA GLU A 225 21.56 9.62 9.21
C GLU A 225 21.86 8.80 7.96
N ARG A 226 21.54 7.50 7.99
CA ARG A 226 21.69 6.60 6.84
C ARG A 226 20.79 7.01 5.67
N LEU A 227 19.53 7.34 5.92
CA LEU A 227 18.58 7.80 4.90
C LEU A 227 19.12 9.05 4.17
N PHE A 228 19.57 10.06 4.91
CA PHE A 228 20.12 11.28 4.32
C PHE A 228 21.52 11.11 3.74
N THR A 229 22.29 10.11 4.15
CA THR A 229 23.54 9.73 3.47
C THR A 229 23.25 9.19 2.07
N HIS A 230 22.17 8.41 1.91
CA HIS A 230 21.77 7.86 0.60
C HIS A 230 21.02 8.86 -0.29
N TYR A 231 20.25 9.77 0.30
CA TYR A 231 19.29 10.65 -0.42
C TYR A 231 19.45 12.15 -0.12
N GLY A 232 20.56 12.59 0.47
CA GLY A 232 20.79 13.99 0.85
C GLY A 232 21.31 14.90 -0.27
N GLU A 233 21.70 14.31 -1.41
CA GLU A 233 22.19 15.04 -2.61
C GLU A 233 21.11 15.97 -3.20
N ARG A 234 21.53 17.02 -3.92
CA ARG A 234 20.63 18.08 -4.43
C ARG A 234 19.45 17.53 -5.24
N ASP A 235 19.69 16.50 -6.05
CA ASP A 235 18.67 15.93 -6.94
C ASP A 235 17.48 15.30 -6.18
N HIS A 236 17.69 14.94 -4.92
CA HIS A 236 16.68 14.31 -4.08
C HIS A 236 16.01 15.30 -3.11
N GLN A 237 16.50 16.54 -3.00
CA GLN A 237 15.90 17.58 -2.16
C GLN A 237 14.50 17.99 -2.62
N LEU A 238 14.17 17.70 -3.89
CA LEU A 238 12.82 17.86 -4.44
C LEU A 238 11.85 16.75 -4.01
N LEU A 239 12.34 15.67 -3.40
CA LEU A 239 11.54 14.51 -2.96
C LEU A 239 11.56 14.34 -1.45
N LEU A 240 12.73 14.50 -0.82
CA LEU A 240 13.00 14.29 0.59
C LEU A 240 13.76 15.49 1.15
N ARG A 241 13.25 16.08 2.25
CA ARG A 241 13.90 17.22 2.92
C ARG A 241 14.02 16.98 4.41
N LYS A 242 15.14 17.41 5.00
CA LYS A 242 15.29 17.46 6.45
C LYS A 242 14.37 18.55 7.02
N ALA A 243 13.65 18.22 8.09
CA ALA A 243 12.83 19.18 8.83
C ALA A 243 13.62 19.74 10.03
N PRO A 244 13.23 20.90 10.58
CA PRO A 244 13.93 21.50 11.71
C PRO A 244 13.75 20.73 13.03
N GLY A 245 12.67 19.96 13.17
CA GLY A 245 12.42 19.17 14.38
C GLY A 245 13.30 17.91 14.47
N ASN A 246 13.55 17.47 15.70
CA ASN A 246 14.27 16.22 15.95
C ASN A 246 13.49 15.04 15.36
N HIS A 247 14.22 14.10 14.76
CA HIS A 247 13.66 12.93 14.10
C HIS A 247 12.65 13.22 12.97
N GLN A 248 12.63 14.45 12.42
CA GLN A 248 11.62 14.83 11.44
C GLN A 248 12.20 15.03 10.03
N PHE A 249 11.40 14.67 9.04
CA PHE A 249 11.69 14.90 7.63
C PHE A 249 10.40 15.08 6.83
N ILE A 250 10.51 15.61 5.62
CA ILE A 250 9.37 15.89 4.74
C ILE A 250 9.52 15.06 3.47
N LEU A 251 8.47 14.34 3.10
CA LEU A 251 8.34 13.72 1.78
C LEU A 251 7.37 14.53 0.91
N GLN A 252 7.76 14.74 -0.35
CA GLN A 252 7.02 15.54 -1.32
C GLN A 252 5.98 14.68 -2.06
N HIS A 253 4.99 14.22 -1.31
CA HIS A 253 3.87 13.41 -1.82
C HIS A 253 3.01 14.14 -2.85
N LEU A 254 2.26 13.36 -3.63
CA LEU A 254 1.42 13.85 -4.73
C LEU A 254 2.19 14.81 -5.65
N GLN A 255 3.38 14.39 -6.04
CA GLN A 255 4.28 15.15 -6.92
C GLN A 255 4.63 16.55 -6.36
N GLY A 256 4.79 16.64 -5.03
CA GLY A 256 5.13 17.88 -4.32
C GLY A 256 3.97 18.83 -4.08
N THR A 257 2.74 18.48 -4.48
CA THR A 257 1.56 19.33 -4.23
C THR A 257 1.05 19.21 -2.80
N ASN A 258 1.36 18.11 -2.10
CA ASN A 258 0.90 17.85 -0.73
C ASN A 258 2.02 17.25 0.13
N PRO A 259 3.02 18.06 0.54
CA PRO A 259 4.12 17.59 1.38
C PRO A 259 3.62 17.09 2.74
N VAL A 260 4.23 16.00 3.22
CA VAL A 260 3.91 15.41 4.53
C VAL A 260 5.15 15.46 5.42
N LEU A 261 4.99 16.08 6.59
CA LEU A 261 5.97 16.03 7.67
C LEU A 261 5.83 14.69 8.40
N TYR A 262 6.89 13.90 8.43
CA TYR A 262 6.99 12.66 9.20
C TYR A 262 7.84 12.85 10.44
N SER A 263 7.52 12.10 11.49
CA SER A 263 8.40 11.88 12.64
C SER A 263 8.83 10.42 12.65
N ALA A 264 10.14 10.19 12.53
CA ALA A 264 10.77 8.86 12.55
C ALA A 264 10.78 8.22 13.95
N LYS A 265 10.29 8.91 14.98
CA LYS A 265 10.28 8.42 16.35
C LYS A 265 9.49 7.12 16.45
N GLY A 266 10.15 6.07 16.96
CA GLY A 266 9.61 4.73 17.12
C GLY A 266 9.51 3.91 15.83
N TRP A 267 10.07 4.37 14.70
CA TRP A 267 9.95 3.67 13.42
C TRP A 267 10.67 2.33 13.44
N LEU A 268 11.86 2.24 14.04
CA LEU A 268 12.57 0.96 14.15
C LEU A 268 11.81 -0.06 15.00
N LYS A 269 11.09 0.38 16.03
CA LYS A 269 10.23 -0.51 16.83
C LYS A 269 9.05 -0.99 15.99
N ASN A 270 8.36 -0.06 15.32
CA ASN A 270 7.13 -0.33 14.56
C ASN A 270 7.37 -1.10 13.26
N SER A 271 8.59 -1.07 12.71
CA SER A 271 8.96 -1.84 11.52
C SER A 271 9.26 -3.32 11.82
N ARG A 272 9.50 -3.66 13.10
CA ARG A 272 9.77 -5.02 13.56
C ARG A 272 8.48 -5.71 13.97
N GLU A 273 8.35 -6.98 13.59
CA GLU A 273 7.27 -7.81 14.10
C GLU A 273 7.57 -8.19 15.56
N ASN A 274 6.60 -7.97 16.46
CA ASN A 274 6.74 -8.40 17.85
C ASN A 274 6.77 -9.94 17.93
N PRO A 275 7.83 -10.56 18.45
CA PRO A 275 7.95 -12.02 18.48
C PRO A 275 6.87 -12.71 19.32
N VAL A 276 6.34 -12.02 20.34
CA VAL A 276 5.30 -12.54 21.23
C VAL A 276 3.94 -12.62 20.54
N ALA A 277 3.68 -11.78 19.52
CA ALA A 277 2.42 -11.79 18.79
C ALA A 277 2.10 -13.16 18.17
N ARG A 278 3.12 -13.92 17.76
CA ARG A 278 2.93 -15.26 17.18
C ARG A 278 2.45 -16.31 18.17
N ALA A 279 2.62 -16.09 19.46
CA ALA A 279 2.10 -17.02 20.45
C ALA A 279 0.56 -17.02 20.50
N ALA A 280 -0.08 -15.95 20.02
CA ALA A 280 -1.52 -15.80 20.04
C ALA A 280 -2.26 -16.94 19.35
N VAL A 281 -1.76 -17.41 18.19
CA VAL A 281 -2.41 -18.51 17.46
C VAL A 281 -2.43 -19.80 18.29
N THR A 282 -1.32 -20.13 18.96
CA THR A 282 -1.22 -21.31 19.82
C THR A 282 -2.13 -21.16 21.04
N ILE A 283 -2.15 -19.98 21.67
CA ILE A 283 -3.01 -19.68 22.83
C ILE A 283 -4.50 -19.86 22.48
N LEU A 284 -4.92 -19.42 21.29
CA LEU A 284 -6.30 -19.59 20.83
C LEU A 284 -6.61 -21.05 20.48
N GLN A 285 -5.68 -21.78 19.87
CA GLN A 285 -5.83 -23.20 19.55
C GLN A 285 -5.91 -24.09 20.81
N GLU A 286 -5.17 -23.74 21.86
CA GLU A 286 -5.11 -24.47 23.12
C GLU A 286 -6.05 -23.87 24.19
N SER A 287 -7.02 -23.06 23.77
CA SER A 287 -8.02 -22.46 24.66
C SER A 287 -8.75 -23.52 25.48
N CYS A 288 -9.01 -23.22 26.76
CA CYS A 288 -9.83 -24.05 27.63
C CYS A 288 -11.33 -24.05 27.24
N LYS A 289 -11.74 -23.17 26.32
CA LYS A 289 -13.08 -23.18 25.72
C LYS A 289 -13.04 -24.02 24.45
N GLU A 290 -13.69 -25.18 24.50
CA GLU A 290 -13.71 -26.15 23.41
C GLU A 290 -14.17 -25.54 22.07
N GLU A 291 -15.21 -24.69 22.09
CA GLU A 291 -15.71 -24.00 20.89
C GLU A 291 -14.67 -23.06 20.25
N LEU A 292 -13.89 -22.37 21.08
CA LEU A 292 -12.85 -21.44 20.60
C LEU A 292 -11.67 -22.23 20.03
N SER A 293 -11.22 -23.26 20.74
CA SER A 293 -10.18 -24.17 20.26
C SER A 293 -10.59 -24.80 18.91
N LYS A 294 -11.79 -25.38 18.81
CA LYS A 294 -12.33 -25.96 17.57
C LYS A 294 -12.35 -24.95 16.43
N LEU A 295 -12.79 -23.72 16.68
CA LEU A 295 -12.83 -22.66 15.67
C LEU A 295 -11.43 -22.40 15.11
N PHE A 296 -10.45 -22.10 15.96
CA PHE A 296 -9.09 -21.75 15.52
C PHE A 296 -8.29 -22.94 14.99
N VAL A 297 -8.62 -24.17 15.41
CA VAL A 297 -8.08 -25.40 14.80
C VAL A 297 -8.71 -25.65 13.43
N SER A 298 -10.01 -25.39 13.23
CA SER A 298 -10.66 -25.57 11.93
C SER A 298 -10.15 -24.60 10.85
N VAL A 299 -9.68 -23.42 11.27
CA VAL A 299 -9.11 -22.39 10.39
C VAL A 299 -7.63 -22.68 10.06
N ARG A 300 -6.98 -23.65 10.75
CA ARG A 300 -5.54 -24.01 10.65
C ARG A 300 -5.07 -24.44 9.25
N GLY A 301 -5.98 -24.80 8.36
CA GLY A 301 -5.70 -25.20 6.98
C GLY A 301 -5.87 -24.09 5.92
N LEU A 302 -6.45 -22.95 6.29
CA LEU A 302 -6.63 -21.81 5.40
C LEU A 302 -5.38 -20.91 5.33
N GLY A 303 -4.33 -21.32 6.08
CA GLY A 303 -3.05 -20.65 6.20
C GLY A 303 -3.16 -19.32 6.94
N PRO A 304 -2.06 -18.82 7.53
CA PRO A 304 -1.97 -17.40 7.77
C PRO A 304 -1.99 -16.72 6.40
N SER A 305 -3.14 -16.24 5.97
CA SER A 305 -3.22 -15.11 5.05
C SER A 305 -2.72 -13.88 5.81
N SER A 306 -1.45 -13.87 6.24
CA SER A 306 -0.78 -12.71 6.83
C SER A 306 -0.59 -11.63 5.77
N PHE A 307 -1.62 -11.32 4.98
CA PHE A 307 -1.76 -10.27 4.01
C PHE A 307 -3.26 -10.12 3.75
N GLY A 308 -3.81 -8.96 4.14
CA GLY A 308 -5.20 -8.61 3.91
C GLY A 308 -5.59 -8.75 2.44
N GLY A 309 -6.77 -9.30 2.21
CA GLY A 309 -7.39 -9.42 0.89
C GLY A 309 -7.43 -10.86 0.38
N SER A 310 -8.49 -11.57 0.73
CA SER A 310 -8.99 -12.64 -0.14
C SER A 310 -9.55 -11.97 -1.39
N VAL A 311 -8.69 -11.78 -2.39
CA VAL A 311 -9.16 -11.60 -3.76
C VAL A 311 -9.42 -13.00 -4.29
N VAL A 312 -10.69 -13.29 -4.59
CA VAL A 312 -11.11 -14.52 -5.28
C VAL A 312 -10.19 -14.77 -6.48
N GLY A 313 -9.46 -15.89 -6.47
CA GLY A 313 -8.48 -16.26 -7.51
C GLY A 313 -6.99 -16.15 -7.12
N ILE A 314 -6.66 -15.58 -5.95
CA ILE A 314 -5.32 -15.61 -5.36
C ILE A 314 -5.33 -16.62 -4.20
N GLU A 315 -5.53 -17.90 -4.54
CA GLU A 315 -5.30 -18.97 -3.57
C GLU A 315 -3.79 -19.18 -3.38
N GLY A 316 -3.32 -18.79 -2.21
CA GLY A 316 -2.05 -19.23 -1.65
C GLY A 316 -0.79 -18.49 -2.10
N SER A 317 0.29 -18.74 -1.34
CA SER A 317 1.68 -18.36 -1.60
C SER A 317 2.16 -18.64 -3.05
N GLN A 318 1.47 -19.52 -3.77
CA GLN A 318 1.72 -19.87 -5.18
C GLN A 318 1.39 -18.73 -6.16
N SER A 319 0.36 -17.92 -5.90
CA SER A 319 0.01 -16.78 -6.76
C SER A 319 1.02 -15.63 -6.60
N LEU A 320 1.47 -15.37 -5.37
CA LEU A 320 2.53 -14.41 -5.08
C LEU A 320 3.87 -14.84 -5.70
N ARG A 321 4.17 -16.15 -5.77
CA ARG A 321 5.37 -16.67 -6.48
C ARG A 321 5.36 -16.40 -7.99
N ARG A 322 4.21 -16.06 -8.60
CA ARG A 322 4.08 -15.66 -10.01
C ARG A 322 4.35 -14.18 -10.25
N ALA A 323 4.44 -13.33 -9.22
CA ALA A 323 4.96 -11.98 -9.36
C ALA A 323 6.49 -12.03 -9.54
N SER A 324 6.98 -11.47 -10.65
CA SER A 324 8.41 -11.46 -11.01
C SER A 324 9.30 -10.77 -9.95
N SER A 325 8.74 -9.84 -9.16
CA SER A 325 9.39 -9.20 -8.01
C SER A 325 9.58 -10.13 -6.80
N ILE A 326 8.66 -11.07 -6.60
CA ILE A 326 8.69 -12.03 -5.49
C ILE A 326 9.58 -13.22 -5.86
N ARG A 327 9.61 -13.65 -7.13
CA ARG A 327 10.42 -14.80 -7.57
C ARG A 327 11.93 -14.60 -7.34
N ARG A 328 12.44 -13.35 -7.45
CA ARG A 328 13.86 -13.03 -7.21
C ARG A 328 14.27 -12.94 -5.74
N THR A 329 13.32 -12.72 -4.83
CA THR A 329 13.58 -12.66 -3.37
C THR A 329 13.14 -13.93 -2.63
N PHE A 330 12.35 -14.80 -3.29
CA PHE A 330 11.79 -16.00 -2.68
C PHE A 330 12.35 -17.36 -3.12
N SER A 331 13.24 -17.43 -4.12
CA SER A 331 13.87 -18.68 -4.54
C SER A 331 14.91 -19.18 -3.52
N ALA A 332 14.52 -20.22 -2.78
CA ALA A 332 15.33 -21.26 -2.12
C ALA A 332 16.77 -20.89 -1.69
N GLY A 333 16.90 -20.42 -0.45
CA GLY A 333 18.16 -20.33 0.27
C GLY A 333 17.91 -20.00 1.75
N PRO A 334 18.96 -19.98 2.60
CA PRO A 334 18.86 -19.58 4.01
C PRO A 334 18.18 -18.20 4.21
N ALA A 335 18.11 -17.38 3.16
CA ALA A 335 17.37 -16.12 3.10
C ALA A 335 15.83 -16.25 3.18
N ALA A 336 15.25 -17.45 3.08
CA ALA A 336 13.83 -17.65 3.42
C ALA A 336 13.52 -17.37 4.90
N ILE A 337 14.56 -17.40 5.75
CA ILE A 337 14.52 -17.11 7.18
C ILE A 337 14.53 -15.58 7.45
N LYS A 338 14.78 -14.72 6.44
CA LYS A 338 14.83 -13.24 6.56
C LYS A 338 13.48 -12.50 6.38
N ARG A 339 12.32 -13.17 6.42
CA ARG A 339 11.04 -12.55 5.99
C ARG A 339 10.05 -12.20 7.10
N LYS A 340 10.50 -11.44 8.10
CA LYS A 340 9.67 -11.01 9.24
C LYS A 340 9.76 -9.50 9.46
N SER A 341 9.63 -8.77 8.35
CA SER A 341 9.76 -7.32 8.26
C SER A 341 8.44 -6.69 7.87
N VAL A 342 7.89 -5.79 8.69
CA VAL A 342 6.64 -5.09 8.37
C VAL A 342 6.81 -4.22 7.12
N CYS A 343 8.00 -3.63 6.92
CA CYS A 343 8.33 -2.83 5.73
C CYS A 343 8.21 -3.64 4.44
N LEU A 344 8.89 -4.79 4.38
CA LEU A 344 8.91 -5.60 3.17
C LEU A 344 7.57 -6.31 2.95
N GLN A 345 6.89 -6.70 4.03
CA GLN A 345 5.53 -7.22 3.99
C GLN A 345 4.57 -6.21 3.35
N THR A 346 4.61 -4.95 3.80
CA THR A 346 3.81 -3.85 3.22
C THR A 346 4.10 -3.70 1.73
N LYS A 347 5.38 -3.62 1.34
CA LYS A 347 5.80 -3.56 -0.07
C LYS A 347 5.24 -4.72 -0.89
N PHE A 348 5.42 -5.97 -0.46
CA PHE A 348 5.00 -7.12 -1.25
C PHE A 348 3.49 -7.25 -1.37
N THR A 349 2.75 -6.83 -0.34
CA THR A 349 1.28 -6.77 -0.39
C THR A 349 0.82 -5.82 -1.48
N ILE A 350 1.40 -4.62 -1.50
CA ILE A 350 1.04 -3.56 -2.45
C ILE A 350 1.49 -3.94 -3.86
N ASP A 351 2.66 -4.55 -4.02
CA ASP A 351 3.10 -5.12 -5.30
C ASP A 351 2.10 -6.17 -5.82
N GLY A 352 1.62 -7.07 -4.96
CA GLY A 352 0.63 -8.09 -5.31
C GLY A 352 -0.73 -7.49 -5.73
N LEU A 353 -1.20 -6.48 -5.01
CA LEU A 353 -2.41 -5.73 -5.36
C LEU A 353 -2.28 -5.05 -6.72
N VAL A 354 -1.22 -4.26 -6.93
CA VAL A 354 -1.00 -3.52 -8.19
C VAL A 354 -0.86 -4.47 -9.37
N GLU A 355 -0.15 -5.59 -9.22
CA GLU A 355 -0.01 -6.60 -10.27
C GLU A 355 -1.35 -7.26 -10.62
N THR A 356 -2.20 -7.51 -9.63
CA THR A 356 -3.56 -8.03 -9.86
C THR A 356 -4.39 -7.02 -10.64
N LEU A 357 -4.35 -5.75 -10.23
CA LEU A 357 -5.07 -4.66 -10.89
C LEU A 357 -4.64 -4.47 -12.35
N ARG A 358 -3.34 -4.56 -12.67
CA ARG A 358 -2.83 -4.45 -14.05
C ARG A 358 -3.41 -5.47 -15.04
N ARG A 359 -3.91 -6.61 -14.53
CA ARG A 359 -4.52 -7.67 -15.35
C ARG A 359 -6.01 -7.48 -15.57
N THR A 360 -6.57 -6.38 -15.08
CA THR A 360 -8.00 -6.07 -15.15
C THR A 360 -8.26 -4.82 -16.00
N LYS A 361 -9.51 -4.62 -16.41
CA LYS A 361 -9.93 -3.36 -17.01
C LYS A 361 -10.19 -2.33 -15.91
N LEU A 362 -9.26 -1.39 -15.73
CA LEU A 362 -9.31 -0.43 -14.64
C LEU A 362 -10.34 0.70 -14.86
N ARG A 363 -10.95 1.09 -13.75
CA ARG A 363 -11.83 2.25 -13.61
C ARG A 363 -11.48 2.97 -12.31
N PHE A 364 -11.12 4.24 -12.40
CA PHE A 364 -10.73 5.05 -11.25
C PHE A 364 -11.86 5.97 -10.83
N VAL A 365 -12.10 6.04 -9.52
CA VAL A 365 -13.02 6.99 -8.88
C VAL A 365 -12.20 7.81 -7.91
N HIS A 366 -12.01 9.10 -8.21
CA HIS A 366 -11.24 10.01 -7.34
C HIS A 366 -12.16 10.67 -6.31
N CYS A 367 -11.98 10.31 -5.04
CA CYS A 367 -12.63 10.97 -3.92
C CYS A 367 -11.76 12.15 -3.45
N ILE A 368 -12.33 13.36 -3.39
CA ILE A 368 -11.59 14.59 -3.07
C ILE A 368 -12.11 15.17 -1.75
N LEU A 369 -11.20 15.55 -0.86
CA LEU A 369 -11.55 16.19 0.41
C LEU A 369 -11.90 17.66 0.18
N PRO A 370 -13.10 18.13 0.56
CA PRO A 370 -13.47 19.54 0.41
C PRO A 370 -12.73 20.44 1.40
N GLN A 371 -12.32 19.91 2.56
CA GLN A 371 -11.55 20.58 3.59
C GLN A 371 -10.71 19.57 4.38
N HIS A 372 -9.67 20.01 5.09
CA HIS A 372 -8.72 19.12 5.77
C HIS A 372 -9.36 18.27 6.88
N ASN A 373 -10.36 18.81 7.56
CA ASN A 373 -11.14 18.13 8.61
C ASN A 373 -12.39 17.40 8.08
N ALA A 374 -12.59 17.33 6.76
CA ALA A 374 -13.72 16.62 6.19
C ALA A 374 -13.66 15.13 6.58
N GLY A 375 -14.78 14.58 7.04
CA GLY A 375 -14.84 13.19 7.52
C GLY A 375 -14.39 12.98 8.96
N LEU A 376 -13.86 14.00 9.65
CA LEU A 376 -13.70 14.01 11.11
C LEU A 376 -15.04 14.32 11.79
N CYS A 377 -16.11 13.61 11.41
CA CYS A 377 -17.31 13.57 12.23
C CYS A 377 -17.00 12.65 13.40
N GLU A 378 -17.10 13.17 14.63
CA GLU A 378 -16.82 12.48 15.91
C GLU A 378 -15.35 12.49 16.34
N THR A 379 -14.94 13.56 17.02
CA THR A 379 -13.98 13.52 18.16
C THR A 379 -13.87 14.87 18.87
N ASN A 380 -14.26 15.99 18.24
CA ASN A 380 -14.05 17.33 18.79
C ASN A 380 -15.27 18.28 18.73
N ALA A 381 -16.50 17.77 18.83
CA ALA A 381 -17.67 18.64 19.02
C ALA A 381 -17.54 19.52 20.29
N SER A 382 -16.78 19.07 21.29
CA SER A 382 -16.55 19.82 22.54
C SER A 382 -15.39 20.84 22.47
N LEU A 383 -14.49 20.76 21.48
CA LEU A 383 -13.39 21.73 21.32
C LEU A 383 -13.69 22.81 20.27
N LEU A 384 -14.63 22.56 19.36
CA LEU A 384 -15.16 23.57 18.43
C LEU A 384 -16.29 24.43 19.05
N ALA A 385 -16.66 24.17 20.31
CA ALA A 385 -17.64 24.94 21.07
C ALA A 385 -17.09 26.26 21.64
N VAL A 386 -15.83 26.62 21.39
CA VAL A 386 -15.40 28.02 21.50
C VAL A 386 -15.70 28.68 20.16
N LYS A 387 -16.98 28.98 19.94
CA LYS A 387 -17.39 29.99 18.96
C LYS A 387 -16.81 31.32 19.44
N THR A 388 -15.60 31.64 19.00
CA THR A 388 -15.10 33.01 19.01
C THR A 388 -16.03 33.79 18.10
N THR A 389 -16.91 34.58 18.71
CA THR A 389 -17.83 35.51 18.03
C THR A 389 -17.06 36.36 17.03
N GLY A 390 -17.24 36.14 15.72
CA GLY A 390 -16.77 37.05 14.68
C GLY A 390 -16.00 36.47 13.49
N GLN A 391 -15.81 35.15 13.34
CA GLN A 391 -15.24 34.59 12.11
C GLN A 391 -16.34 34.39 11.04
N PRO A 392 -16.11 34.80 9.78
CA PRO A 392 -17.05 34.58 8.69
C PRO A 392 -17.20 33.07 8.46
N GLU A 393 -18.37 32.64 7.98
CA GLU A 393 -18.72 31.25 7.69
C GLU A 393 -17.48 30.43 7.26
N GLU A 394 -17.14 29.41 8.06
CA GLU A 394 -16.06 28.47 7.76
C GLU A 394 -16.29 27.97 6.33
N SER A 395 -15.45 28.41 5.38
CA SER A 395 -15.64 28.09 3.97
C SER A 395 -15.71 26.58 3.83
N LEU A 396 -16.90 26.05 3.54
CA LEU A 396 -17.18 24.61 3.38
C LEU A 396 -16.20 23.93 2.40
N ILE A 397 -15.55 24.74 1.56
CA ILE A 397 -14.59 24.34 0.56
C ILE A 397 -13.26 25.09 0.77
N ASN A 398 -12.18 24.33 0.97
CA ASN A 398 -10.80 24.80 0.93
C ASN A 398 -10.27 24.69 -0.51
N VAL A 399 -10.38 25.80 -1.26
CA VAL A 399 -9.98 25.86 -2.68
C VAL A 399 -8.48 25.54 -2.89
N PRO A 400 -7.53 26.04 -2.08
CA PRO A 400 -6.12 25.62 -2.20
C PRO A 400 -5.92 24.10 -2.07
N LEU A 401 -6.58 23.46 -1.10
CA LEU A 401 -6.52 22.01 -0.92
C LEU A 401 -7.12 21.26 -2.12
N LEU A 402 -8.28 21.70 -2.63
CA LEU A 402 -8.87 21.12 -3.84
C LEU A 402 -7.91 21.21 -5.03
N ARG A 403 -7.29 22.37 -5.25
CA ARG A 403 -6.32 22.58 -6.33
C ARG A 403 -5.10 21.67 -6.18
N SER A 404 -4.58 21.53 -4.97
CA SER A 404 -3.47 20.61 -4.66
C SER A 404 -3.85 19.16 -5.02
N GLN A 405 -5.00 18.68 -4.53
CA GLN A 405 -5.46 17.31 -4.83
C GLN A 405 -5.70 17.08 -6.32
N ILE A 406 -6.36 18.00 -7.02
CA ILE A 406 -6.63 17.88 -8.47
C ILE A 406 -5.33 17.84 -9.28
N ARG A 407 -4.35 18.68 -8.93
CA ARG A 407 -3.05 18.73 -9.59
C ARG A 407 -2.22 17.48 -9.30
N GLY A 408 -2.05 17.12 -8.03
CA GLY A 408 -1.24 15.98 -7.61
C GLY A 408 -1.83 14.60 -7.89
N ALA A 409 -3.13 14.53 -8.21
CA ALA A 409 -3.76 13.32 -8.73
C ALA A 409 -3.75 13.27 -10.27
N GLN A 410 -3.23 14.30 -10.95
CA GLN A 410 -3.16 14.40 -12.42
C GLN A 410 -4.52 14.27 -13.12
N ILE A 411 -5.60 14.73 -12.46
CA ILE A 411 -6.96 14.61 -12.98
C ILE A 411 -7.13 15.45 -14.26
N LEU A 412 -6.63 16.68 -14.25
CA LEU A 412 -6.74 17.57 -15.42
C LEU A 412 -5.94 17.05 -16.61
N ASP A 413 -4.75 16.50 -16.38
CA ASP A 413 -3.92 15.92 -17.43
C ASP A 413 -4.62 14.73 -18.10
N SER A 414 -5.26 13.89 -17.29
CA SER A 414 -6.02 12.74 -17.80
C SER A 414 -7.26 13.17 -18.57
N VAL A 415 -8.02 14.15 -18.07
CA VAL A 415 -9.20 14.68 -18.75
C VAL A 415 -8.82 15.35 -20.07
N ARG A 416 -7.71 16.09 -20.12
CA ARG A 416 -7.20 16.70 -21.36
C ARG A 416 -6.85 15.66 -22.39
N LEU A 417 -6.05 14.64 -22.01
CA LEU A 417 -5.68 13.55 -22.92
C LEU A 417 -6.92 12.78 -23.41
N TYR A 418 -7.91 12.58 -22.55
CA TYR A 418 -9.18 11.93 -22.92
C TYR A 418 -9.97 12.77 -23.92
N LYS A 419 -10.03 14.09 -23.75
CA LYS A 419 -10.80 15.01 -24.61
C LYS A 419 -10.15 15.27 -25.96
N GLN A 420 -8.82 15.38 -25.99
CA GLN A 420 -8.09 15.69 -27.20
C GLN A 420 -7.70 14.42 -27.98
N GLY A 421 -7.53 13.30 -27.29
CA GLY A 421 -7.17 12.02 -27.89
C GLY A 421 -8.36 11.16 -28.29
N PHE A 422 -8.08 9.90 -28.60
CA PHE A 422 -9.02 8.88 -29.06
C PHE A 422 -9.08 7.72 -28.03
N PRO A 423 -9.85 7.88 -26.94
CA PRO A 423 -9.80 6.96 -25.80
C PRO A 423 -10.44 5.59 -26.07
N ASN A 424 -11.31 5.51 -27.07
CA ASN A 424 -11.94 4.29 -27.51
C ASN A 424 -11.21 3.79 -28.75
N PHE A 425 -11.15 2.49 -28.94
CA PHE A 425 -10.55 1.90 -30.11
C PHE A 425 -11.13 0.51 -30.35
N LEU A 426 -11.11 0.07 -31.60
CA LEU A 426 -11.65 -1.21 -32.04
C LEU A 426 -10.76 -1.80 -33.14
N PRO A 427 -10.39 -3.09 -33.07
CA PRO A 427 -9.64 -3.75 -34.14
C PRO A 427 -10.35 -3.64 -35.49
N LEU A 428 -9.59 -3.47 -36.58
CA LEU A 428 -10.14 -3.22 -37.92
C LEU A 428 -11.18 -4.27 -38.35
N GLY A 429 -10.84 -5.56 -38.20
CA GLY A 429 -11.74 -6.66 -38.52
C GLY A 429 -13.03 -6.67 -37.69
N GLU A 430 -12.96 -6.25 -36.42
CA GLU A 430 -14.14 -6.13 -35.56
C GLU A 430 -15.00 -4.93 -35.95
N PHE A 431 -14.40 -3.76 -36.19
CA PHE A 431 -15.10 -2.57 -36.67
C PHE A 431 -15.88 -2.85 -37.94
N ARG A 432 -15.22 -3.44 -38.95
CA ARG A 432 -15.86 -3.83 -40.20
C ARG A 432 -17.05 -4.76 -39.96
N ARG A 433 -16.85 -5.84 -39.21
CA ARG A 433 -17.90 -6.84 -38.95
C ARG A 433 -19.10 -6.21 -38.23
N ARG A 434 -18.87 -5.29 -37.31
CA ARG A 434 -19.91 -4.65 -36.50
C ARG A 434 -20.69 -3.58 -37.27
N PHE A 435 -20.02 -2.78 -38.10
CA PHE A 435 -20.59 -1.58 -38.71
C PHE A 435 -20.83 -1.67 -40.23
N ARG A 436 -20.45 -2.78 -40.88
CA ARG A 436 -20.62 -2.96 -42.35
C ARG A 436 -22.04 -2.68 -42.84
N LEU A 437 -23.08 -3.02 -42.06
CA LEU A 437 -24.47 -2.80 -42.47
C LEU A 437 -24.85 -1.33 -42.60
N LEU A 438 -24.12 -0.43 -41.94
CA LEU A 438 -24.36 1.02 -42.02
C LEU A 438 -23.76 1.61 -43.29
N ALA A 439 -22.70 1.02 -43.82
CA ALA A 439 -22.04 1.45 -45.06
C ALA A 439 -22.74 0.84 -46.28
N GLY A 440 -24.04 1.12 -46.45
CA GLY A 440 -24.98 0.41 -47.34
C GLY A 440 -24.55 0.26 -48.81
N ASP A 441 -23.75 1.19 -49.35
CA ASP A 441 -23.24 1.14 -50.73
C ASP A 441 -21.90 0.42 -50.89
N TYR A 442 -21.28 -0.04 -49.79
CA TYR A 442 -20.04 -0.80 -49.80
C TYR A 442 -20.28 -2.22 -50.34
N LYS A 443 -20.22 -2.39 -51.66
CA LYS A 443 -20.26 -3.70 -52.33
C LYS A 443 -18.94 -4.43 -52.13
N VAL A 444 -19.01 -5.56 -51.43
CA VAL A 444 -17.88 -6.48 -51.19
C VAL A 444 -17.56 -7.22 -52.48
N ALA A 445 -16.92 -6.54 -53.43
CA ALA A 445 -16.37 -7.19 -54.61
C ALA A 445 -15.00 -7.77 -54.21
N SER A 446 -14.90 -9.10 -54.09
CA SER A 446 -13.68 -9.88 -53.76
C SER A 446 -13.41 -10.14 -52.25
N PRO A 447 -12.76 -11.27 -51.87
CA PRO A 447 -12.20 -11.43 -50.54
C PRO A 447 -11.29 -10.25 -50.20
N VAL A 448 -11.54 -9.65 -49.03
CA VAL A 448 -10.80 -8.47 -48.58
C VAL A 448 -9.39 -8.90 -48.19
N LEU A 449 -8.41 -8.49 -49.00
CA LEU A 449 -6.98 -8.72 -48.77
C LEU A 449 -6.37 -7.68 -47.81
N ASP A 450 -6.99 -6.49 -47.71
CA ASP A 450 -6.54 -5.38 -46.87
C ASP A 450 -7.70 -4.87 -46.00
N GLU A 451 -7.65 -5.21 -44.71
CA GLU A 451 -8.69 -4.79 -43.75
C GLU A 451 -8.67 -3.30 -43.46
N ARG A 452 -7.50 -2.66 -43.53
CA ARG A 452 -7.36 -1.22 -43.24
C ARG A 452 -8.07 -0.41 -44.31
N LYS A 453 -7.74 -0.69 -45.59
CA LYS A 453 -8.38 -0.01 -46.72
C LYS A 453 -9.90 -0.22 -46.74
N ALA A 454 -10.37 -1.43 -46.44
CA ALA A 454 -11.80 -1.70 -46.35
C ALA A 454 -12.50 -0.87 -45.27
N VAL A 455 -11.83 -0.63 -44.14
CA VAL A 455 -12.36 0.23 -43.07
C VAL A 455 -12.29 1.71 -43.46
N GLU A 456 -11.22 2.17 -44.11
CA GLU A 456 -11.13 3.54 -44.65
C GLU A 456 -12.26 3.82 -45.66
N ASP A 457 -12.50 2.93 -46.61
CA ASP A 457 -13.59 3.03 -47.58
C ASP A 457 -14.97 3.05 -46.90
N MET A 458 -15.16 2.24 -45.85
CA MET A 458 -16.39 2.25 -45.07
C MET A 458 -16.60 3.57 -44.33
N LEU A 459 -15.54 4.13 -43.73
CA LEU A 459 -15.62 5.40 -43.01
C LEU A 459 -15.93 6.56 -43.97
N LEU A 460 -15.37 6.53 -45.18
CA LEU A 460 -15.70 7.48 -46.26
C LEU A 460 -17.17 7.35 -46.70
N ALA A 461 -17.68 6.14 -46.87
CA ALA A 461 -19.08 5.91 -47.23
C ALA A 461 -20.07 6.35 -46.13
N LEU A 462 -19.63 6.33 -44.87
CA LEU A 462 -20.41 6.80 -43.72
C LEU A 462 -20.34 8.32 -43.53
N ASP A 463 -19.49 9.03 -44.29
CA ASP A 463 -19.29 10.48 -44.23
C ASP A 463 -19.04 11.00 -42.80
N LEU A 464 -18.17 10.30 -42.06
CA LEU A 464 -17.78 10.72 -40.71
C LEU A 464 -16.77 11.87 -40.74
N GLU A 465 -16.88 12.78 -39.78
CA GLU A 465 -15.94 13.89 -39.66
C GLU A 465 -14.52 13.38 -39.41
N LEU A 466 -13.55 13.78 -40.24
CA LEU A 466 -12.15 13.33 -40.16
C LEU A 466 -11.46 13.69 -38.83
N SER A 467 -11.98 14.65 -38.07
CA SER A 467 -11.47 15.00 -36.74
C SER A 467 -11.88 14.01 -35.66
N SER A 468 -12.96 13.25 -35.89
CA SER A 468 -13.61 12.39 -34.90
C SER A 468 -13.02 10.99 -34.77
N TYR A 469 -12.18 10.57 -35.73
CA TYR A 469 -11.57 9.25 -35.75
C TYR A 469 -10.13 9.26 -36.28
N ARG A 470 -9.37 8.21 -35.96
CA ARG A 470 -8.06 7.92 -36.55
C ARG A 470 -7.96 6.44 -36.92
N VAL A 471 -7.55 6.16 -38.15
CA VAL A 471 -7.29 4.79 -38.60
C VAL A 471 -5.81 4.49 -38.36
N GLY A 472 -5.55 3.62 -37.39
CA GLY A 472 -4.21 3.15 -37.06
C GLY A 472 -3.74 2.02 -37.97
N LEU A 473 -2.70 1.31 -37.54
CA LEU A 473 -2.16 0.14 -38.22
C LEU A 473 -3.06 -1.08 -38.07
N SER A 474 -3.64 -1.30 -36.88
CA SER A 474 -4.39 -2.50 -36.52
C SER A 474 -5.81 -2.23 -36.01
N GLN A 475 -6.13 -0.97 -35.73
CA GLN A 475 -7.40 -0.56 -35.12
C GLN A 475 -7.86 0.82 -35.58
N VAL A 476 -9.16 1.09 -35.44
CA VAL A 476 -9.74 2.45 -35.53
C VAL A 476 -9.87 2.99 -34.12
N SER A 477 -9.44 4.24 -33.91
CA SER A 477 -9.61 4.97 -32.64
C SER A 477 -10.60 6.12 -32.80
#